data_AF-M7RI26-F1
#
_entry.id   AF-M7RI26-F1
#
_cell.length_a   1.000
_cell.length_b   1.000
_cell.length_c   1.000
_cell.angle_alpha   90.00
_cell.angle_beta   90.00
_cell.angle_gamma   90.00
#
_symmetry.space_group_name_H-M   'P 1'
#
loop_
_entity.id
_entity.type
_entity.pdbx_description
1 polymer ?
#
loop_
_entity_poly.entity_id
_entity_poly.type
_entity_poly.pdbx_seq_one_letter_code
_entity_poly.pdbx_strand_id
1 'polypeptide(L)'
;MAAQGFLLIASFLLILLVLAKPLGSGLARLIAAVPLPGVAGVERILWRTLGITDHEMNWRQYLLALLTLNLLGLGILFCLLFWQEWLPLNPQRLPGLSRDLALNTAVSFVTNTNWQAYSGESTLSYFSQMAGLTVQNFLSAATGIAVVFALIRAFTRQNVHTLGNAWQDLVRITLWILFPVALIIALFFIQQGVPQNLSAYQPITTLEGAKQLLPMGPVASQEAIKMLGTNGGGFFNANSSHPFENPTALTNLAQMLAIFLIPAALCFAFGEAAGDRRQGRALLWAMSFIFVVCVAVVMWAEVQGNPHLLAAGADSSVNMEGKETRFGVLASSLFAVVTTAASCGAVNAMHDSFTALGGMVPMWLMQIGEVVFGGVGSGLYGMLLFVLLAVFIAGLMIGRTPEYLGKKIDVREMKMTALAILVTPMLVLLGSALAMMTDAGRSAMLNPGPHGFSEVLYAVSSAANNNGSAFAGLSANSPFWNCLLAFCMFVGRFGVIIPVMAIAGSLVSKKVQPASQGTLATHGALFIGLLIGTVLLVGALTFIPALALGPVAEHFSLP
;
A
#
# COMPACT_ATOMS: atom_id res chain seq x y z
N MET A 1 -24.47 8.63 14.89
CA MET A 1 -23.08 8.63 14.36
C MET A 1 -22.16 7.64 15.08
N ALA A 2 -21.86 7.78 16.37
CA ALA A 2 -20.89 6.90 17.05
C ALA A 2 -21.21 5.39 16.98
N ALA A 3 -22.47 5.00 17.26
CA ALA A 3 -22.90 3.60 17.16
C ALA A 3 -22.78 3.03 15.73
N GLN A 4 -23.12 3.84 14.70
CA GLN A 4 -22.98 3.45 13.30
C GLN A 4 -21.50 3.28 12.92
N GLY A 5 -20.62 4.19 13.36
CA GLY A 5 -19.18 4.08 13.15
C GLY A 5 -18.61 2.80 13.76
N PHE A 6 -18.99 2.50 15.01
CA PHE A 6 -18.60 1.25 15.67
C PHE A 6 -19.09 0.01 14.90
N LEU A 7 -20.36 -0.04 14.50
CA LEU A 7 -20.90 -1.15 13.72
C LEU A 7 -20.20 -1.31 12.37
N LEU A 8 -19.86 -0.21 11.70
CA LEU A 8 -19.13 -0.24 10.43
C LEU A 8 -17.72 -0.83 10.62
N ILE A 9 -16.98 -0.39 11.63
CA ILE A 9 -15.64 -0.94 11.95
C ILE A 9 -15.72 -2.43 12.32
N ALA A 10 -16.66 -2.79 13.19
CA ALA A 10 -16.82 -4.17 13.66
C ALA A 10 -17.21 -5.12 12.53
N SER A 11 -18.17 -4.73 11.69
CA SER A 11 -18.60 -5.52 10.52
C SER A 11 -17.49 -5.65 9.48
N PHE A 12 -16.77 -4.57 9.18
CA PHE A 12 -15.61 -4.59 8.29
C PHE A 12 -14.54 -5.60 8.77
N LEU A 13 -14.09 -5.48 10.02
CA LEU A 13 -13.06 -6.37 10.57
C LEU A 13 -13.55 -7.83 10.67
N LEU A 14 -14.81 -8.05 11.03
CA LEU A 14 -15.37 -9.40 11.10
C LEU A 14 -15.35 -10.09 9.73
N ILE A 15 -15.89 -9.42 8.70
CA ILE A 15 -15.92 -9.96 7.33
C ILE A 15 -14.50 -10.18 6.82
N LEU A 16 -13.60 -9.21 7.05
CA LEU A 16 -12.20 -9.31 6.68
C LEU A 16 -11.55 -10.57 7.27
N LEU A 17 -11.66 -10.81 8.58
CA LEU A 17 -11.01 -11.94 9.23
C LEU A 17 -11.59 -13.29 8.76
N VAL A 18 -12.89 -13.33 8.45
CA VAL A 18 -13.55 -14.52 7.88
C VAL A 18 -12.99 -14.85 6.49
N LEU A 19 -12.77 -13.84 5.64
CA LEU A 19 -12.24 -14.03 4.28
C LEU A 19 -10.72 -14.25 4.27
N ALA A 20 -9.98 -13.56 5.13
CA ALA A 20 -8.51 -13.61 5.17
C ALA A 20 -7.98 -14.95 5.69
N LYS A 21 -8.70 -15.62 6.61
CA LYS A 21 -8.28 -16.92 7.17
C LYS A 21 -8.11 -18.03 6.12
N PRO A 22 -9.11 -18.36 5.26
CA PRO A 22 -8.95 -19.39 4.24
C PRO A 22 -7.89 -19.03 3.20
N LEU A 23 -7.81 -17.75 2.80
CA LEU A 23 -6.75 -17.28 1.91
C LEU A 23 -5.37 -17.45 2.54
N GLY A 24 -5.24 -17.18 3.85
CA GLY A 24 -4.02 -17.38 4.60
C GLY A 24 -3.52 -18.83 4.59
N SER A 25 -4.43 -19.80 4.69
CA SER A 25 -4.09 -21.23 4.53
C SER A 25 -3.57 -21.56 3.13
N GLY A 26 -4.16 -20.95 2.09
CA GLY A 26 -3.68 -21.07 0.71
C GLY A 26 -2.28 -20.50 0.53
N LEU A 27 -2.04 -19.29 1.04
CA LEU A 27 -0.72 -18.64 1.03
C LEU A 27 0.32 -19.45 1.81
N ALA A 28 -0.04 -20.04 2.95
CA ALA A 28 0.85 -20.90 3.73
C ALA A 28 1.33 -22.12 2.92
N ARG A 29 0.48 -22.71 2.06
CA ARG A 29 0.89 -23.79 1.14
C ARG A 29 1.93 -23.31 0.13
N LEU A 30 1.72 -22.14 -0.47
CA LEU A 30 2.68 -21.56 -1.42
C LEU A 30 4.02 -21.24 -0.75
N ILE A 31 4.00 -20.72 0.48
CA ILE A 31 5.20 -20.51 1.29
C ILE A 31 5.95 -21.83 1.51
N ALA A 32 5.22 -22.93 1.76
CA ALA A 32 5.78 -24.28 1.90
C ALA A 32 6.17 -24.95 0.56
N ALA A 33 6.08 -24.24 -0.58
CA ALA A 33 6.27 -24.76 -1.93
C ALA A 33 5.33 -25.93 -2.30
N VAL A 34 4.20 -26.03 -1.63
CA VAL A 34 3.15 -27.02 -1.91
C VAL A 34 2.15 -26.41 -2.91
N PRO A 35 1.90 -27.05 -4.07
CA PRO A 35 0.95 -26.54 -5.04
C PRO A 35 -0.46 -26.51 -4.45
N LEU A 36 -1.29 -25.58 -4.93
CA LEU A 36 -2.70 -25.59 -4.58
C LEU A 36 -3.39 -26.85 -5.13
N PRO A 37 -4.51 -27.30 -4.53
CA PRO A 37 -5.26 -28.45 -5.04
C PRO A 37 -5.65 -28.26 -6.51
N GLY A 38 -5.37 -29.26 -7.34
CA GLY A 38 -5.77 -29.28 -8.76
C GLY A 38 -4.83 -28.55 -9.74
N VAL A 39 -3.84 -27.78 -9.29
CA VAL A 39 -2.99 -26.98 -10.21
C VAL A 39 -1.62 -27.60 -10.51
N ALA A 40 -1.21 -28.65 -9.78
CA ALA A 40 0.12 -29.25 -9.90
C ALA A 40 0.46 -29.77 -11.32
N GLY A 41 -0.53 -30.28 -12.05
CA GLY A 41 -0.34 -30.72 -13.45
C GLY A 41 -0.05 -29.56 -14.40
N VAL A 42 -0.78 -28.46 -14.24
CA VAL A 42 -0.62 -27.23 -15.03
C VAL A 42 0.71 -26.56 -14.73
N GLU A 43 1.07 -26.47 -13.45
CA GLU A 43 2.36 -25.95 -13.01
C GLU A 43 3.53 -26.69 -13.67
N ARG A 44 3.50 -28.02 -13.73
CA ARG A 44 4.58 -28.81 -14.36
C ARG A 44 4.76 -28.48 -15.85
N ILE A 45 3.67 -28.18 -16.55
CA ILE A 45 3.74 -27.76 -17.96
C ILE A 45 4.33 -26.35 -18.03
N LEU A 46 3.85 -25.41 -17.21
CA LEU A 46 4.33 -24.03 -17.17
C LEU A 46 5.83 -23.95 -16.84
N TRP A 47 6.31 -24.71 -15.86
CA TRP A 47 7.72 -24.76 -15.50
C TRP A 47 8.60 -25.20 -16.67
N ARG A 48 8.14 -26.20 -17.44
CA ARG A 48 8.86 -26.67 -18.63
C ARG A 48 8.84 -25.65 -19.77
N THR A 49 7.71 -25.01 -20.05
CA THR A 49 7.58 -24.06 -21.16
C THR A 49 8.29 -22.74 -20.90
N LEU A 50 8.30 -22.28 -19.65
CA LEU A 50 8.95 -21.03 -19.25
C LEU A 50 10.42 -21.22 -18.87
N GLY A 51 10.93 -22.45 -18.88
CA GLY A 51 12.30 -22.77 -18.46
C GLY A 51 12.54 -22.55 -16.96
N ILE A 52 11.48 -22.50 -16.15
CA ILE A 52 11.58 -22.35 -14.70
C ILE A 52 11.94 -23.71 -14.12
N THR A 53 13.14 -23.84 -13.58
CA THR A 53 13.62 -25.06 -12.94
C THR A 53 13.25 -25.09 -11.46
N ASP A 54 13.27 -26.27 -10.84
CA ASP A 54 13.12 -26.44 -9.38
C ASP A 54 14.40 -26.04 -8.60
N HIS A 55 15.31 -25.29 -9.24
CA HIS A 55 16.53 -24.83 -8.59
C HIS A 55 16.22 -23.80 -7.50
N GLU A 56 16.56 -24.13 -6.27
CA GLU A 56 16.44 -23.27 -5.10
C GLU A 56 17.45 -22.12 -5.14
N MET A 57 17.02 -20.90 -4.80
CA MET A 57 17.83 -19.69 -4.87
C MET A 57 18.33 -19.26 -3.50
N ASN A 58 19.58 -18.81 -3.42
CA ASN A 58 20.05 -18.04 -2.26
C ASN A 58 19.47 -16.62 -2.28
N TRP A 59 19.65 -15.88 -1.19
CA TRP A 59 19.08 -14.53 -1.05
C TRP A 59 19.54 -13.54 -2.13
N ARG A 60 20.78 -13.65 -2.63
CA ARG A 60 21.30 -12.78 -3.70
C ARG A 60 20.64 -13.08 -5.03
N GLN A 61 20.54 -14.36 -5.37
CA GLN A 61 19.87 -14.82 -6.60
C GLN A 61 18.39 -14.44 -6.60
N TYR A 62 17.72 -14.64 -5.46
CA TYR A 62 16.31 -14.29 -5.29
C TYR A 62 16.11 -12.77 -5.43
N LEU A 63 16.95 -11.96 -4.76
CA LEU A 63 16.92 -10.50 -4.87
C LEU A 63 17.18 -10.05 -6.31
N LEU A 64 18.19 -10.60 -6.98
CA LEU A 64 18.50 -10.25 -8.37
C LEU A 64 17.35 -10.60 -9.31
N ALA A 65 16.71 -11.76 -9.15
CA ALA A 65 15.54 -12.12 -9.96
C ALA A 65 14.41 -11.09 -9.83
N LEU A 66 14.09 -10.65 -8.61
CA LEU A 66 13.08 -9.63 -8.37
C LEU A 66 13.50 -8.26 -8.94
N LEU A 67 14.73 -7.81 -8.70
CA LEU A 67 15.21 -6.53 -9.21
C LEU A 67 15.24 -6.51 -10.74
N THR A 68 15.69 -7.58 -11.38
CA THR A 68 15.69 -7.69 -12.85
C THR A 68 14.28 -7.64 -13.42
N LEU A 69 13.31 -8.35 -12.83
CA LEU A 69 11.91 -8.27 -13.28
C LEU A 69 11.37 -6.84 -13.20
N ASN A 70 11.60 -6.16 -12.08
CA ASN A 70 11.07 -4.81 -11.86
C ASN A 70 11.76 -3.76 -12.74
N LEU A 71 13.08 -3.84 -12.94
CA LEU A 71 13.81 -2.95 -13.85
C LEU A 71 13.40 -3.16 -15.31
N LEU A 72 13.16 -4.40 -15.72
CA LEU A 72 12.60 -4.70 -17.04
C LEU A 72 11.19 -4.12 -17.18
N GLY A 73 10.33 -4.34 -16.18
CA GLY A 73 8.98 -3.79 -16.13
C GLY A 73 8.95 -2.27 -16.24
N LEU A 74 9.89 -1.60 -15.55
CA LEU A 74 10.09 -0.15 -15.63
C LEU A 74 10.45 0.31 -17.03
N GLY A 75 11.46 -0.33 -17.65
CA GLY A 75 11.90 0.03 -18.99
C GLY A 75 10.78 -0.16 -20.02
N ILE A 76 10.05 -1.27 -19.95
CA ILE A 76 8.92 -1.55 -20.84
C ILE A 76 7.80 -0.53 -20.64
N LEU A 77 7.40 -0.25 -19.40
CA LEU A 77 6.32 0.70 -19.11
C LEU A 77 6.70 2.12 -19.52
N PHE A 78 7.93 2.56 -19.26
CA PHE A 78 8.43 3.87 -19.69
C PHE A 78 8.33 4.04 -21.21
N CYS A 79 8.82 3.06 -21.98
CA CYS A 79 8.73 3.05 -23.44
C CYS A 79 7.28 3.06 -23.93
N LEU A 80 6.41 2.28 -23.28
CA LEU A 80 4.99 2.21 -23.62
C LEU A 80 4.32 3.59 -23.44
N LEU A 81 4.54 4.26 -22.31
CA LEU A 81 3.96 5.58 -22.01
C LEU A 81 4.52 6.68 -22.93
N PHE A 82 5.83 6.64 -23.21
CA PHE A 82 6.49 7.63 -24.06
C PHE A 82 6.05 7.51 -25.52
N TRP A 83 5.80 6.29 -26.02
CA TRP A 83 5.34 6.02 -27.39
C TRP A 83 3.85 5.68 -27.49
N GLN A 84 3.05 6.06 -26.49
CA GLN A 84 1.62 5.74 -26.39
C GLN A 84 0.82 6.06 -27.66
N GLU A 85 1.17 7.14 -28.36
CA GLU A 85 0.49 7.60 -29.57
C GLU A 85 0.51 6.55 -30.69
N TRP A 86 1.58 5.74 -30.77
CA TRP A 86 1.81 4.75 -31.83
C TRP A 86 1.18 3.38 -31.54
N LEU A 87 0.62 3.21 -30.35
CA LEU A 87 0.06 1.96 -29.87
C LEU A 87 -1.44 1.85 -30.19
N PRO A 88 -2.00 0.64 -30.32
CA PRO A 88 -3.42 0.45 -30.59
C PRO A 88 -4.29 0.90 -29.39
N LEU A 89 -5.62 0.84 -29.54
CA LEU A 89 -6.58 1.17 -28.46
C LEU A 89 -6.39 2.59 -27.90
N ASN A 90 -6.13 3.55 -28.79
CA ASN A 90 -6.07 4.97 -28.48
C ASN A 90 -7.20 5.75 -29.20
N PRO A 91 -8.47 5.60 -28.77
CA PRO A 91 -9.61 6.19 -29.47
C PRO A 91 -9.57 7.73 -29.50
N GLN A 92 -8.96 8.35 -28.48
CA GLN A 92 -8.83 9.80 -28.35
C GLN A 92 -7.58 10.38 -29.05
N ARG A 93 -6.72 9.53 -29.64
CA ARG A 93 -5.43 9.93 -30.23
C ARG A 93 -4.58 10.79 -29.29
N LEU A 94 -4.51 10.38 -28.02
CA LEU A 94 -3.69 11.07 -27.02
C LEU A 94 -2.21 10.92 -27.37
N PRO A 95 -1.41 11.99 -27.23
CA PRO A 95 0.02 11.95 -27.50
C PRO A 95 0.76 11.08 -26.47
N GLY A 96 2.03 10.80 -26.76
CA GLY A 96 2.97 10.25 -25.79
C GLY A 96 3.22 11.21 -24.62
N LEU A 97 3.50 10.65 -23.43
CA LEU A 97 3.79 11.44 -22.23
C LEU A 97 5.14 12.16 -22.35
N SER A 98 5.30 13.27 -21.63
CA SER A 98 6.62 13.90 -21.45
C SER A 98 7.58 12.94 -20.74
N ARG A 99 8.89 13.14 -20.92
CA ARG A 99 9.92 12.22 -20.37
C ARG A 99 9.85 12.11 -18.85
N ASP A 100 9.63 13.22 -18.18
CA ASP A 100 9.54 13.31 -16.72
C ASP A 100 8.26 12.64 -16.20
N LEU A 101 7.10 12.86 -16.83
CA LEU A 101 5.84 12.25 -16.44
C LEU A 101 5.82 10.74 -16.75
N ALA A 102 6.38 10.32 -17.89
CA ALA A 102 6.52 8.91 -18.24
C ALA A 102 7.44 8.19 -17.25
N LEU A 103 8.57 8.82 -16.85
CA LEU A 103 9.47 8.27 -15.83
C LEU A 103 8.77 8.15 -14.48
N ASN A 104 8.15 9.23 -14.00
CA ASN A 104 7.45 9.24 -12.73
C ASN A 104 6.36 8.16 -12.68
N THR A 105 5.51 8.11 -13.71
CA THR A 105 4.42 7.14 -13.81
C THR A 105 4.95 5.70 -13.91
N ALA A 106 6.01 5.46 -14.69
CA ALA A 106 6.59 4.13 -14.78
C ALA A 106 7.17 3.66 -13.44
N VAL A 107 7.93 4.52 -12.75
CA VAL A 107 8.47 4.22 -11.41
C VAL A 107 7.34 4.00 -10.42
N SER A 108 6.33 4.84 -10.46
CA SER A 108 5.16 4.81 -9.60
C SER A 108 4.46 3.45 -9.60
N PHE A 109 4.16 2.90 -10.78
CA PHE A 109 3.47 1.59 -10.88
C PHE A 109 4.39 0.40 -10.58
N VAL A 110 5.65 0.43 -11.00
CA VAL A 110 6.62 -0.65 -10.68
C VAL A 110 6.94 -0.71 -9.19
N THR A 111 6.93 0.44 -8.52
CA THR A 111 7.20 0.52 -7.07
C THR A 111 5.97 0.21 -6.22
N ASN A 112 4.85 -0.16 -6.83
CA ASN A 112 3.57 -0.42 -6.15
C ASN A 112 3.01 0.82 -5.42
N THR A 113 3.33 2.02 -5.91
CA THR A 113 2.89 3.28 -5.33
C THR A 113 1.69 3.85 -6.07
N ASN A 114 1.74 3.83 -7.40
CA ASN A 114 0.72 4.40 -8.29
C ASN A 114 0.33 5.86 -7.95
N TRP A 115 1.30 6.65 -7.50
CA TRP A 115 1.25 8.10 -7.56
C TRP A 115 0.80 8.59 -8.94
N GLN A 116 -0.11 9.57 -8.94
CA GLN A 116 -0.69 10.17 -10.13
C GLN A 116 -0.41 11.67 -10.14
N ALA A 117 0.44 12.10 -11.08
CA ALA A 117 0.64 13.51 -11.44
C ALA A 117 -0.09 13.87 -12.75
N TYR A 118 -1.16 13.14 -13.06
CA TYR A 118 -1.90 13.24 -14.31
C TYR A 118 -3.38 12.93 -14.10
N SER A 119 -4.21 13.33 -15.06
CA SER A 119 -5.62 12.91 -15.12
C SER A 119 -5.75 11.76 -16.13
N GLY A 120 -6.21 10.61 -15.67
CA GLY A 120 -6.17 9.37 -16.45
C GLY A 120 -7.00 9.43 -17.74
N GLU A 121 -8.18 10.06 -17.69
CA GLU A 121 -9.08 10.27 -18.83
C GLU A 121 -8.55 11.22 -19.91
N SER A 122 -7.55 12.04 -19.59
CA SER A 122 -7.01 13.06 -20.52
C SER A 122 -5.57 12.76 -20.93
N THR A 123 -4.85 11.92 -20.19
CA THR A 123 -3.42 11.65 -20.40
C THR A 123 -3.15 10.26 -20.94
N LEU A 124 -3.89 9.23 -20.50
CA LEU A 124 -3.56 7.84 -20.81
C LEU A 124 -4.52 7.21 -21.82
N SER A 125 -3.97 6.41 -22.74
CA SER A 125 -4.75 5.58 -23.65
C SER A 125 -5.21 4.29 -22.97
N TYR A 126 -6.19 3.60 -23.57
CA TYR A 126 -6.65 2.32 -23.02
C TYR A 126 -5.56 1.25 -23.05
N PHE A 127 -4.67 1.28 -24.05
CA PHE A 127 -3.56 0.35 -24.11
C PHE A 127 -2.57 0.57 -22.97
N SER A 128 -2.26 1.82 -22.63
CA SER A 128 -1.39 2.13 -21.48
C SER A 128 -1.99 1.67 -20.17
N GLN A 129 -3.27 1.93 -19.94
CA GLN A 129 -4.01 1.48 -18.75
C GLN A 129 -4.04 -0.07 -18.66
N MET A 130 -4.34 -0.75 -19.77
CA MET A 130 -4.53 -2.20 -19.81
C MET A 130 -3.22 -3.01 -19.86
N ALA A 131 -2.33 -2.71 -20.81
CA ALA A 131 -1.11 -3.48 -21.06
C ALA A 131 0.12 -2.94 -20.31
N GLY A 132 0.04 -1.70 -19.82
CA GLY A 132 1.09 -1.09 -19.00
C GLY A 132 0.76 -1.14 -17.51
N LEU A 133 -0.19 -0.30 -17.10
CA LEU A 133 -0.51 -0.06 -15.70
C LEU A 133 -1.07 -1.30 -14.99
N THR A 134 -2.08 -1.95 -15.59
CA THR A 134 -2.68 -3.17 -15.02
C THR A 134 -1.66 -4.31 -14.90
N VAL A 135 -0.77 -4.48 -15.90
CA VAL A 135 0.30 -5.48 -15.84
C VAL A 135 1.24 -5.20 -14.67
N GLN A 136 1.67 -3.94 -14.50
CA GLN A 136 2.51 -3.58 -13.37
C GLN A 136 1.79 -3.78 -12.03
N ASN A 137 0.48 -3.47 -11.92
CA ASN A 137 -0.29 -3.71 -10.70
C ASN A 137 -0.25 -5.17 -10.21
N PHE A 138 -0.15 -6.14 -11.14
CA PHE A 138 0.05 -7.55 -10.79
C PHE A 138 1.49 -7.84 -10.38
N LEU A 139 2.47 -7.36 -11.15
CA LEU A 139 3.88 -7.70 -10.95
C LEU A 139 4.48 -7.02 -9.71
N SER A 140 4.09 -5.79 -9.41
CA SER A 140 4.50 -5.02 -8.24
C SER A 140 3.97 -5.67 -6.95
N ALA A 141 2.70 -6.07 -6.95
CA ALA A 141 2.06 -6.81 -5.86
C ALA A 141 2.68 -8.20 -5.68
N ALA A 142 2.88 -8.94 -6.78
CA ALA A 142 3.54 -10.25 -6.75
C ALA A 142 4.97 -10.17 -6.22
N THR A 143 5.72 -9.13 -6.57
CA THR A 143 7.06 -8.86 -6.02
C THR A 143 7.01 -8.68 -4.52
N GLY A 144 6.09 -7.87 -3.99
CA GLY A 144 5.95 -7.65 -2.55
C GLY A 144 5.65 -8.95 -1.79
N ILE A 145 4.71 -9.76 -2.30
CA ILE A 145 4.38 -11.07 -1.73
C ILE A 145 5.57 -12.03 -1.80
N ALA A 146 6.31 -12.05 -2.92
CA ALA A 146 7.48 -12.91 -3.09
C ALA A 146 8.61 -12.57 -2.09
N VAL A 147 8.82 -11.28 -1.79
CA VAL A 147 9.80 -10.85 -0.76
C VAL A 147 9.38 -11.37 0.61
N VAL A 148 8.11 -11.19 0.99
CA VAL A 148 7.66 -11.66 2.31
C VAL A 148 7.63 -13.19 2.39
N PHE A 149 7.35 -13.90 1.30
CA PHE A 149 7.47 -15.37 1.25
C PHE A 149 8.90 -15.82 1.58
N ALA A 150 9.91 -15.18 0.97
CA ALA A 150 11.31 -15.45 1.26
C ALA A 150 11.67 -15.14 2.72
N LEU A 151 11.16 -14.03 3.28
CA LEU A 151 11.39 -13.68 4.69
C LEU A 151 10.72 -14.67 5.66
N ILE A 152 9.47 -15.08 5.40
CA ILE A 152 8.78 -16.09 6.20
C ILE A 152 9.53 -17.41 6.14
N ARG A 153 9.95 -17.86 4.95
CA ARG A 153 10.80 -19.05 4.79
C ARG A 153 12.10 -18.93 5.57
N ALA A 154 12.70 -17.74 5.61
CA ALA A 154 13.91 -17.51 6.41
C ALA A 154 13.68 -17.65 7.91
N PHE A 155 12.48 -17.37 8.43
CA PHE A 155 12.14 -17.66 9.82
C PHE A 155 11.86 -19.15 10.07
N THR A 156 11.21 -19.84 9.15
CA THR A 156 10.71 -21.21 9.35
C THR A 156 11.71 -22.31 9.00
N ARG A 157 12.52 -22.10 7.95
CA ARG A 157 13.59 -23.03 7.56
C ARG A 157 14.76 -22.95 8.54
N GLN A 158 15.50 -24.04 8.70
CA GLN A 158 16.59 -24.14 9.67
C GLN A 158 17.87 -24.63 9.02
N ASN A 159 18.98 -23.93 9.25
CA ASN A 159 20.32 -24.33 8.82
C ASN A 159 20.44 -24.65 7.32
N VAL A 160 19.83 -23.81 6.48
CA VAL A 160 19.93 -23.91 5.01
C VAL A 160 20.39 -22.58 4.41
N HIS A 161 20.71 -22.57 3.12
CA HIS A 161 21.21 -21.37 2.42
C HIS A 161 20.26 -20.83 1.34
N THR A 162 19.05 -21.38 1.22
CA THR A 162 18.11 -21.10 0.13
C THR A 162 16.72 -20.68 0.62
N LEU A 163 16.03 -19.89 -0.19
CA LEU A 163 14.76 -19.23 0.14
C LEU A 163 13.59 -19.61 -0.79
N GLY A 164 13.72 -20.68 -1.57
CA GLY A 164 12.77 -21.04 -2.64
C GLY A 164 13.21 -20.52 -3.99
N ASN A 165 12.27 -20.37 -4.92
CA ASN A 165 12.53 -19.89 -6.27
C ASN A 165 11.60 -18.71 -6.60
N ALA A 166 12.19 -17.53 -6.83
CA ALA A 166 11.44 -16.30 -7.05
C ALA A 166 10.49 -16.39 -8.26
N TRP A 167 10.91 -17.04 -9.35
CA TRP A 167 10.08 -17.18 -10.55
C TRP A 167 8.86 -18.06 -10.30
N GLN A 168 9.03 -19.15 -9.55
CA GLN A 168 7.91 -20.00 -9.17
C GLN A 168 6.93 -19.22 -8.29
N ASP A 169 7.43 -18.44 -7.33
CA ASP A 169 6.57 -17.64 -6.45
C ASP A 169 5.82 -16.57 -7.23
N LEU A 170 6.51 -15.80 -8.07
CA LEU A 170 5.91 -14.76 -8.90
C LEU A 170 4.79 -15.30 -9.79
N VAL A 171 5.05 -16.40 -10.50
CA VAL A 171 4.04 -17.07 -11.32
C VAL A 171 2.90 -17.58 -10.44
N ARG A 172 3.21 -18.16 -9.27
CA ARG A 172 2.21 -18.72 -8.38
C ARG A 172 1.24 -17.72 -7.80
N ILE A 173 1.80 -16.63 -7.29
CA ILE A 173 1.07 -15.53 -6.72
C ILE A 173 0.19 -14.89 -7.79
N THR A 174 0.74 -14.63 -8.98
CA THR A 174 0.00 -13.97 -10.06
C THR A 174 -1.15 -14.82 -10.56
N LEU A 175 -0.89 -16.09 -10.93
CA LEU A 175 -1.88 -16.91 -11.63
C LEU A 175 -2.93 -17.53 -10.72
N TRP A 176 -2.59 -17.89 -9.49
CA TRP A 176 -3.49 -18.64 -8.61
C TRP A 176 -4.01 -17.85 -7.40
N ILE A 177 -3.45 -16.67 -7.11
CA ILE A 177 -3.95 -15.79 -6.06
C ILE A 177 -4.52 -14.51 -6.66
N LEU A 178 -3.68 -13.68 -7.27
CA LEU A 178 -4.09 -12.34 -7.72
C LEU A 178 -5.12 -12.42 -8.84
N PHE A 179 -4.84 -13.14 -9.93
CA PHE A 179 -5.71 -13.21 -11.10
C PHE A 179 -7.13 -13.74 -10.79
N PRO A 180 -7.33 -14.91 -10.15
CA PRO A 180 -8.67 -15.44 -9.93
C PRO A 180 -9.46 -14.59 -8.94
N VAL A 181 -8.83 -14.06 -7.89
CA VAL A 181 -9.51 -13.20 -6.91
C VAL A 181 -9.87 -11.86 -7.53
N ALA A 182 -8.95 -11.24 -8.30
CA ALA A 182 -9.23 -10.01 -9.02
C ALA A 182 -10.32 -10.19 -10.08
N LEU A 183 -10.38 -11.35 -10.77
CA LEU A 183 -11.45 -11.65 -11.72
C LEU A 183 -12.82 -11.66 -11.05
N ILE A 184 -12.96 -12.31 -9.89
CA ILE A 184 -14.22 -12.35 -9.14
C ILE A 184 -14.63 -10.93 -8.70
N ILE A 185 -13.67 -10.15 -8.18
CA ILE A 185 -13.91 -8.76 -7.75
C ILE A 185 -14.32 -7.88 -8.94
N ALA A 186 -13.63 -8.00 -10.09
CA ALA A 186 -13.94 -7.22 -11.29
C ALA A 186 -15.34 -7.54 -11.83
N LEU A 187 -15.73 -8.81 -11.88
CA LEU A 187 -17.08 -9.20 -12.30
C LEU A 187 -18.15 -8.67 -11.35
N PHE A 188 -17.90 -8.67 -10.05
CA PHE A 188 -18.78 -8.05 -9.06
C PHE A 188 -18.90 -6.53 -9.28
N PHE A 189 -17.79 -5.83 -9.56
CA PHE A 189 -17.79 -4.41 -9.87
C PHE A 189 -18.56 -4.08 -11.16
N ILE A 190 -18.40 -4.90 -12.21
CA ILE A 190 -19.19 -4.76 -13.45
C ILE A 190 -20.68 -4.88 -13.15
N GLN A 191 -21.08 -5.87 -12.36
CA GLN A 191 -22.48 -6.08 -11.98
C GLN A 191 -23.06 -4.90 -11.19
N GLN A 192 -22.22 -4.15 -10.47
CA GLN A 192 -22.61 -2.97 -9.70
C GLN A 192 -22.51 -1.65 -10.48
N GLY A 193 -21.99 -1.64 -11.71
CA GLY A 193 -22.00 -0.47 -12.60
C GLY A 193 -20.63 0.07 -13.03
N VAL A 194 -19.52 -0.61 -12.71
CA VAL A 194 -18.18 -0.24 -13.21
C VAL A 194 -18.06 -0.64 -14.69
N PRO A 195 -17.66 0.27 -15.60
CA PRO A 195 -17.53 -0.05 -17.01
C PRO A 195 -16.32 -0.97 -17.28
N GLN A 196 -16.50 -1.87 -18.24
CA GLN A 196 -15.43 -2.73 -18.74
C GLN A 196 -15.61 -2.90 -20.24
N ASN A 197 -15.16 -1.92 -21.02
CA ASN A 197 -15.30 -1.93 -22.48
C ASN A 197 -14.10 -1.24 -23.17
N LEU A 198 -14.08 -1.25 -24.50
CA LEU A 198 -13.07 -0.58 -25.32
C LEU A 198 -13.73 0.43 -26.28
N SER A 199 -14.90 0.95 -25.94
CA SER A 199 -15.61 1.92 -26.78
C SER A 199 -14.91 3.29 -26.75
N ALA A 200 -15.06 4.05 -27.83
CA ALA A 200 -14.67 5.47 -27.83
C ALA A 200 -15.44 6.24 -26.75
N TYR A 201 -14.99 7.47 -26.45
CA TYR A 201 -15.68 8.31 -25.48
C TYR A 201 -17.08 8.63 -25.99
N GLN A 202 -18.06 8.51 -25.11
CA GLN A 202 -19.46 8.61 -25.49
C GLN A 202 -19.92 10.06 -25.36
N PRO A 203 -20.29 10.74 -26.46
CA PRO A 203 -20.91 12.05 -26.37
C PRO A 203 -22.34 11.89 -25.83
N ILE A 204 -22.71 12.75 -24.89
CA ILE A 204 -24.06 12.88 -24.35
C ILE A 204 -24.50 14.34 -24.40
N THR A 205 -25.79 14.54 -24.68
CA THR A 205 -26.46 15.82 -24.47
C THR A 205 -27.29 15.70 -23.21
N THR A 206 -27.03 16.53 -22.21
CA THR A 206 -27.74 16.51 -20.93
C THR A 206 -29.19 16.95 -21.10
N LEU A 207 -30.01 16.73 -20.07
CA LEU A 207 -31.41 17.17 -20.06
C LEU A 207 -31.56 18.69 -20.22
N GLU A 208 -30.55 19.46 -19.81
CA GLU A 208 -30.48 20.92 -19.97
C GLU A 208 -29.88 21.36 -21.32
N GLY A 209 -29.48 20.40 -22.17
CA GLY A 209 -28.90 20.66 -23.48
C GLY A 209 -27.38 20.88 -23.50
N ALA A 210 -26.69 20.75 -22.36
CA ALA A 210 -25.24 20.83 -22.31
C ALA A 210 -24.59 19.59 -22.97
N LYS A 211 -23.44 19.77 -23.62
CA LYS A 211 -22.68 18.66 -24.19
C LYS A 211 -21.64 18.16 -23.17
N GLN A 212 -21.62 16.86 -22.93
CA GLN A 212 -20.62 16.21 -22.10
C GLN A 212 -20.04 15.00 -22.84
N LEU A 213 -18.77 14.71 -22.57
CA LEU A 213 -18.07 13.56 -23.13
C LEU A 213 -17.75 12.59 -22.00
N LEU A 214 -18.34 11.40 -22.03
CA LEU A 214 -18.11 10.39 -21.00
C LEU A 214 -16.85 9.57 -21.34
N PRO A 215 -15.86 9.52 -20.44
CA PRO A 215 -14.71 8.66 -20.64
C PRO A 215 -15.12 7.20 -20.40
N MET A 216 -14.67 6.32 -21.30
CA MET A 216 -14.95 4.88 -21.28
C MET A 216 -13.64 4.12 -21.03
N GLY A 217 -13.67 2.79 -21.03
CA GLY A 217 -12.46 1.98 -20.93
C GLY A 217 -12.59 0.70 -20.08
N PRO A 218 -11.51 -0.08 -19.97
CA PRO A 218 -11.46 -1.33 -19.23
C PRO A 218 -11.21 -1.09 -17.72
N VAL A 219 -12.14 -0.38 -17.07
CA VAL A 219 -11.96 0.11 -15.69
C VAL A 219 -12.02 -1.01 -14.66
N ALA A 220 -13.02 -1.89 -14.71
CA ALA A 220 -13.25 -2.92 -13.69
C ALA A 220 -12.05 -3.88 -13.47
N SER A 221 -11.36 -4.25 -14.54
CA SER A 221 -10.17 -5.11 -14.44
C SER A 221 -9.04 -4.43 -13.69
N GLN A 222 -8.83 -3.14 -13.92
CA GLN A 222 -7.81 -2.37 -13.22
C GLN A 222 -8.23 -2.06 -11.78
N GLU A 223 -9.52 -1.76 -11.56
CA GLU A 223 -10.11 -1.50 -10.25
C GLU A 223 -9.91 -2.68 -9.28
N ALA A 224 -10.15 -3.90 -9.76
CA ALA A 224 -10.02 -5.08 -8.93
C ALA A 224 -8.57 -5.32 -8.46
N ILE A 225 -7.60 -5.25 -9.38
CA ILE A 225 -6.19 -5.48 -9.03
C ILE A 225 -5.59 -4.29 -8.27
N LYS A 226 -6.01 -3.05 -8.55
CA LYS A 226 -5.46 -1.90 -7.83
C LYS A 226 -5.84 -1.96 -6.35
N MET A 227 -7.02 -2.50 -6.02
CA MET A 227 -7.47 -2.70 -4.64
C MET A 227 -6.83 -3.94 -4.01
N LEU A 228 -6.91 -5.09 -4.68
CA LEU A 228 -6.40 -6.36 -4.16
C LEU A 228 -4.87 -6.35 -3.96
N GLY A 229 -4.15 -5.74 -4.89
CA GLY A 229 -2.68 -5.62 -4.85
C GLY A 229 -2.18 -4.40 -4.07
N THR A 230 -3.09 -3.64 -3.43
CA THR A 230 -2.80 -2.36 -2.75
C THR A 230 -1.92 -1.45 -3.60
N ASN A 231 -2.34 -1.23 -4.84
CA ASN A 231 -1.63 -0.38 -5.79
C ASN A 231 -2.23 1.04 -5.82
N GLY A 232 -3.56 1.15 -5.85
CA GLY A 232 -4.30 2.42 -5.79
C GLY A 232 -4.30 3.31 -7.03
N GLY A 233 -3.69 2.92 -8.14
CA GLY A 233 -3.70 3.72 -9.37
C GLY A 233 -5.07 3.76 -10.03
N GLY A 234 -5.74 4.91 -9.93
CA GLY A 234 -7.05 5.16 -10.52
C GLY A 234 -7.01 5.13 -12.04
N PHE A 235 -8.12 4.74 -12.66
CA PHE A 235 -8.29 4.89 -14.09
C PHE A 235 -8.55 6.35 -14.46
N PHE A 236 -9.28 7.07 -13.59
CA PHE A 236 -9.59 8.48 -13.68
C PHE A 236 -8.87 9.29 -12.59
N ASN A 237 -8.79 10.61 -12.78
CA ASN A 237 -8.18 11.52 -11.80
C ASN A 237 -8.80 11.37 -10.39
N ALA A 238 -10.12 11.29 -10.32
CA ALA A 238 -10.87 11.17 -9.07
C ALA A 238 -10.78 9.76 -8.43
N ASN A 239 -10.12 8.80 -9.08
CA ASN A 239 -9.85 7.48 -8.55
C ASN A 239 -11.11 6.81 -7.95
N SER A 240 -11.08 6.45 -6.66
CA SER A 240 -12.14 5.66 -6.03
C SER A 240 -13.34 6.50 -5.59
N SER A 241 -13.33 7.82 -5.84
CA SER A 241 -14.52 8.65 -5.76
C SER A 241 -15.23 8.77 -7.10
N HIS A 242 -14.63 8.32 -8.22
CA HIS A 242 -15.31 8.38 -9.51
C HIS A 242 -16.46 7.36 -9.57
N PRO A 243 -17.68 7.73 -10.02
CA PRO A 243 -18.81 6.81 -10.09
C PRO A 243 -18.57 5.56 -10.94
N PHE A 244 -17.73 5.68 -11.99
CA PHE A 244 -17.32 4.52 -12.79
C PHE A 244 -16.26 3.65 -12.13
N GLU A 245 -15.57 4.06 -11.08
CA GLU A 245 -14.62 3.19 -10.35
C GLU A 245 -15.28 2.61 -9.09
N ASN A 246 -16.19 3.36 -8.45
CA ASN A 246 -16.85 2.96 -7.22
C ASN A 246 -18.34 3.42 -7.20
N PRO A 247 -19.23 2.67 -7.90
CA PRO A 247 -20.60 3.11 -8.16
C PRO A 247 -21.52 3.03 -6.94
N THR A 248 -21.27 2.12 -6.00
CA THR A 248 -22.19 1.87 -4.87
C THR A 248 -21.45 1.78 -3.53
N ALA A 249 -22.17 1.97 -2.42
CA ALA A 249 -21.60 1.74 -1.08
C ALA A 249 -21.15 0.26 -0.88
N LEU A 250 -21.76 -0.68 -1.62
CA LEU A 250 -21.40 -2.08 -1.57
C LEU A 250 -20.08 -2.36 -2.29
N THR A 251 -19.84 -1.72 -3.45
CA THR A 251 -18.51 -1.77 -4.09
C THR A 251 -17.47 -1.13 -3.19
N ASN A 252 -17.78 -0.02 -2.52
CA ASN A 252 -16.86 0.62 -1.59
C ASN A 252 -16.45 -0.29 -0.41
N LEU A 253 -17.40 -1.03 0.18
CA LEU A 253 -17.08 -2.03 1.20
C LEU A 253 -16.20 -3.16 0.64
N ALA A 254 -16.51 -3.66 -0.56
CA ALA A 254 -15.72 -4.69 -1.21
C ALA A 254 -14.30 -4.22 -1.56
N GLN A 255 -14.14 -2.95 -1.97
CA GLN A 255 -12.83 -2.33 -2.18
C GLN A 255 -12.02 -2.29 -0.88
N MET A 256 -12.59 -1.78 0.22
CA MET A 256 -11.91 -1.78 1.52
C MET A 256 -11.50 -3.18 1.99
N LEU A 257 -12.38 -4.18 1.77
CA LEU A 257 -12.06 -5.57 2.08
C LEU A 257 -10.92 -6.10 1.20
N ALA A 258 -10.90 -5.80 -0.09
CA ALA A 258 -9.84 -6.21 -1.01
C ALA A 258 -8.47 -5.64 -0.61
N ILE A 259 -8.44 -4.37 -0.17
CA ILE A 259 -7.21 -3.71 0.33
C ILE A 259 -6.60 -4.50 1.50
N PHE A 260 -7.40 -4.87 2.51
CA PHE A 260 -6.88 -5.56 3.71
C PHE A 260 -6.78 -7.08 3.55
N LEU A 261 -7.38 -7.67 2.51
CA LEU A 261 -7.53 -9.12 2.36
C LEU A 261 -6.19 -9.86 2.38
N ILE A 262 -5.27 -9.49 1.49
CA ILE A 262 -3.95 -10.15 1.40
C ILE A 262 -3.06 -9.81 2.60
N PRO A 263 -2.94 -8.54 3.06
CA PRO A 263 -2.18 -8.21 4.26
C PRO A 263 -2.61 -9.02 5.51
N ALA A 264 -3.92 -9.13 5.75
CA ALA A 264 -4.46 -9.93 6.85
C ALA A 264 -4.20 -11.43 6.64
N ALA A 265 -4.39 -11.94 5.42
CA ALA A 265 -4.15 -13.34 5.07
C ALA A 265 -2.68 -13.74 5.25
N LEU A 266 -1.73 -12.86 4.91
CA LEU A 266 -0.30 -13.08 5.11
C LEU A 266 0.07 -13.23 6.59
N CYS A 267 -0.62 -12.55 7.49
CA CYS A 267 -0.41 -12.72 8.94
C CYS A 267 -0.89 -14.09 9.44
N PHE A 268 -2.04 -14.56 8.93
CA PHE A 268 -2.49 -15.93 9.18
C PHE A 268 -1.53 -16.97 8.59
N ALA A 269 -1.06 -16.73 7.37
CA ALA A 269 -0.09 -17.59 6.69
C ALA A 269 1.24 -17.66 7.45
N PHE A 270 1.73 -16.53 7.97
CA PHE A 270 2.93 -16.47 8.81
C PHE A 270 2.78 -17.32 10.07
N GLY A 271 1.68 -17.17 10.81
CA GLY A 271 1.43 -17.98 12.01
C GLY A 271 1.29 -19.48 11.71
N GLU A 272 0.74 -19.84 10.55
CA GLU A 272 0.65 -21.23 10.10
C GLU A 272 2.01 -21.80 9.68
N ALA A 273 2.77 -21.07 8.88
CA ALA A 273 4.10 -21.46 8.43
C ALA A 273 5.10 -21.58 9.59
N ALA A 274 4.98 -20.71 10.61
CA ALA A 274 5.78 -20.76 11.83
C ALA A 274 5.41 -21.92 12.78
N GLY A 275 4.31 -22.64 12.51
CA GLY A 275 3.82 -23.70 13.39
C GLY A 275 3.16 -23.20 14.69
N ASP A 276 3.10 -21.88 14.91
CA ASP A 276 2.42 -21.26 16.05
C ASP A 276 1.49 -20.13 15.60
N ARG A 277 0.19 -20.44 15.52
CA ARG A 277 -0.87 -19.48 15.13
C ARG A 277 -0.92 -18.25 16.03
N ARG A 278 -0.42 -18.32 17.27
CA ARG A 278 -0.44 -17.18 18.20
C ARG A 278 0.47 -16.05 17.73
N GLN A 279 1.54 -16.36 17.00
CA GLN A 279 2.46 -15.35 16.44
C GLN A 279 1.75 -14.52 15.37
N GLY A 280 1.08 -15.17 14.42
CA GLY A 280 0.26 -14.48 13.41
C GLY A 280 -0.88 -13.67 14.03
N ARG A 281 -1.54 -14.20 15.07
CA ARG A 281 -2.58 -13.46 15.82
C ARG A 281 -2.02 -12.25 16.56
N ALA A 282 -0.82 -12.34 17.14
CA ALA A 282 -0.22 -11.21 17.85
C ALA A 282 0.07 -10.03 16.91
N LEU A 283 0.57 -10.31 15.70
CA LEU A 283 0.74 -9.29 14.66
C LEU A 283 -0.61 -8.66 14.26
N LEU A 284 -1.62 -9.50 13.99
CA LEU A 284 -2.97 -9.02 13.67
C LEU A 284 -3.57 -8.15 14.79
N TRP A 285 -3.41 -8.53 16.05
CA TRP A 285 -3.89 -7.76 17.19
C TRP A 285 -3.21 -6.39 17.30
N ALA A 286 -1.88 -6.36 17.14
CA ALA A 286 -1.13 -5.10 17.19
C ALA A 286 -1.60 -4.12 16.09
N MET A 287 -1.72 -4.60 14.86
CA MET A 287 -2.18 -3.78 13.73
C MET A 287 -3.65 -3.37 13.89
N SER A 288 -4.53 -4.31 14.28
CA SER A 288 -5.96 -4.02 14.46
C SER A 288 -6.21 -2.98 15.54
N PHE A 289 -5.45 -3.01 16.64
CA PHE A 289 -5.60 -2.03 17.70
C PHE A 289 -5.24 -0.62 17.23
N ILE A 290 -4.07 -0.45 16.60
CA ILE A 290 -3.64 0.85 16.06
C ILE A 290 -4.66 1.34 15.02
N PHE A 291 -5.08 0.47 14.10
CA PHE A 291 -6.06 0.77 13.06
C PHE A 291 -7.38 1.28 13.64
N VAL A 292 -7.99 0.56 14.59
CA VAL A 292 -9.29 0.93 15.18
C VAL A 292 -9.22 2.29 15.87
N VAL A 293 -8.13 2.57 16.61
CA VAL A 293 -7.93 3.86 17.25
C VAL A 293 -7.82 4.97 16.21
N CYS A 294 -7.06 4.76 15.14
CA CYS A 294 -6.91 5.74 14.06
C CYS A 294 -8.23 6.03 13.35
N VAL A 295 -9.01 5.00 13.00
CA VAL A 295 -10.33 5.17 12.39
C VAL A 295 -11.26 5.96 13.32
N ALA A 296 -11.28 5.64 14.62
CA ALA A 296 -12.13 6.34 15.57
C ALA A 296 -11.78 7.84 15.66
N VAL A 297 -10.49 8.18 15.66
CA VAL A 297 -10.02 9.58 15.67
C VAL A 297 -10.44 10.31 14.39
N VAL A 298 -10.24 9.72 13.21
CA VAL A 298 -10.63 10.36 11.93
C VAL A 298 -12.14 10.49 11.81
N MET A 299 -12.92 9.46 12.17
CA MET A 299 -14.38 9.55 12.19
C MET A 299 -14.86 10.64 13.13
N TRP A 300 -14.27 10.78 14.32
CA TRP A 300 -14.62 11.86 15.24
C TRP A 300 -14.26 13.22 14.66
N ALA A 301 -13.05 13.40 14.14
CA ALA A 301 -12.58 14.66 13.58
C ALA A 301 -13.45 15.13 12.40
N GLU A 302 -13.79 14.24 11.47
CA GLU A 302 -14.62 14.59 10.31
C GLU A 302 -16.09 14.82 10.65
N VAL A 303 -16.60 14.21 11.74
CA VAL A 303 -17.95 14.49 12.25
C VAL A 303 -17.99 15.85 12.97
N GLN A 304 -16.92 16.25 13.67
CA GLN A 304 -16.80 17.64 14.16
C GLN A 304 -16.76 18.61 12.98
N GLY A 305 -15.97 18.26 11.96
CA GLY A 305 -15.93 18.91 10.66
C GLY A 305 -15.50 20.36 10.71
N ASN A 306 -16.16 21.23 9.95
CA ASN A 306 -15.79 22.64 9.81
C ASN A 306 -16.79 23.55 10.55
N PRO A 307 -16.39 24.25 11.63
CA PRO A 307 -17.29 25.13 12.38
C PRO A 307 -17.80 26.32 11.55
N HIS A 308 -17.08 26.73 10.50
CA HIS A 308 -17.53 27.82 9.62
C HIS A 308 -18.78 27.46 8.81
N LEU A 309 -19.06 26.17 8.58
CA LEU A 309 -20.29 25.74 7.89
C LEU A 309 -21.54 26.10 8.71
N LEU A 310 -21.50 25.84 10.02
CA LEU A 310 -22.59 26.24 10.94
C LEU A 310 -22.74 27.76 11.00
N ALA A 311 -21.62 28.49 11.06
CA ALA A 311 -21.65 29.95 11.04
C ALA A 311 -22.24 30.53 9.73
N ALA A 312 -22.05 29.82 8.61
CA ALA A 312 -22.61 30.17 7.31
C ALA A 312 -24.07 29.71 7.11
N GLY A 313 -24.69 29.06 8.10
CA GLY A 313 -26.08 28.64 8.08
C GLY A 313 -26.33 27.26 7.46
N ALA A 314 -25.32 26.40 7.35
CA ALA A 314 -25.50 25.01 6.95
C ALA A 314 -26.20 24.18 8.05
N ASP A 315 -26.81 23.06 7.67
CA ASP A 315 -27.55 22.16 8.58
C ASP A 315 -26.67 21.55 9.69
N SER A 316 -25.38 21.40 9.45
CA SER A 316 -24.41 20.87 10.43
C SER A 316 -22.98 21.28 10.08
N SER A 317 -22.04 21.06 11.00
CA SER A 317 -20.61 21.26 10.76
C SER A 317 -19.93 20.07 10.07
N VAL A 318 -20.66 18.98 9.81
CA VAL A 318 -20.12 17.74 9.25
C VAL A 318 -19.38 18.01 7.94
N ASN A 319 -18.12 17.54 7.85
CA ASN A 319 -17.26 17.88 6.72
C ASN A 319 -17.57 17.03 5.47
N MET A 320 -18.38 17.59 4.57
CA MET A 320 -18.72 16.99 3.28
C MET A 320 -17.93 17.53 2.08
N GLU A 321 -17.01 18.50 2.27
CA GLU A 321 -16.31 19.21 1.20
C GLU A 321 -15.66 18.26 0.18
N GLY A 322 -14.79 17.36 0.65
CA GLY A 322 -14.13 16.37 -0.20
C GLY A 322 -14.80 15.00 -0.23
N LYS A 323 -16.09 14.89 0.10
CA LYS A 323 -16.77 13.58 0.33
C LYS A 323 -17.83 13.30 -0.72
N GLU A 324 -18.10 12.01 -0.95
CA GLU A 324 -19.18 11.57 -1.83
C GLU A 324 -20.46 11.23 -1.04
N THR A 325 -21.60 11.67 -1.58
CA THR A 325 -22.93 11.38 -1.00
C THR A 325 -23.25 9.89 -0.94
N ARG A 326 -22.66 9.08 -1.83
CA ARG A 326 -22.81 7.61 -1.87
C ARG A 326 -22.29 6.93 -0.61
N PHE A 327 -21.27 7.49 0.04
CA PHE A 327 -20.57 6.86 1.16
C PHE A 327 -20.87 7.56 2.48
N GLY A 328 -20.94 8.89 2.46
CA GLY A 328 -21.04 9.72 3.66
C GLY A 328 -19.75 9.72 4.48
N VAL A 329 -19.75 10.56 5.53
CA VAL A 329 -18.52 10.87 6.27
C VAL A 329 -17.87 9.66 6.92
N LEU A 330 -18.62 8.80 7.60
CA LEU A 330 -18.04 7.67 8.33
C LEU A 330 -17.33 6.67 7.41
N ALA A 331 -17.93 6.35 6.26
CA ALA A 331 -17.32 5.43 5.31
C ALA A 331 -16.14 6.06 4.56
N SER A 332 -16.18 7.37 4.26
CA SER A 332 -15.02 8.09 3.74
C SER A 332 -13.87 8.15 4.75
N SER A 333 -14.15 8.42 6.03
CA SER A 333 -13.14 8.40 7.10
C SER A 333 -12.52 7.00 7.28
N LEU A 334 -13.33 5.94 7.24
CA LEU A 334 -12.84 4.57 7.29
C LEU A 334 -11.94 4.27 6.09
N PHE A 335 -12.39 4.62 4.88
CA PHE A 335 -11.62 4.37 3.65
C PHE A 335 -10.30 5.12 3.66
N ALA A 336 -10.28 6.39 4.11
CA ALA A 336 -9.07 7.19 4.24
C ALA A 336 -8.02 6.52 5.15
N VAL A 337 -8.44 5.94 6.28
CA VAL A 337 -7.54 5.21 7.17
C VAL A 337 -7.16 3.85 6.59
N VAL A 338 -8.07 3.13 5.95
CA VAL A 338 -7.78 1.85 5.27
C VAL A 338 -6.72 2.05 4.20
N THR A 339 -6.90 3.02 3.30
CA THR A 339 -6.01 3.23 2.17
C THR A 339 -4.62 3.76 2.57
N THR A 340 -4.55 4.54 3.66
CA THR A 340 -3.29 5.10 4.17
C THR A 340 -2.56 4.24 5.18
N ALA A 341 -3.22 3.29 5.83
CA ALA A 341 -2.56 2.30 6.67
C ALA A 341 -2.02 1.11 5.86
N ALA A 342 -2.71 0.76 4.77
CA ALA A 342 -2.38 -0.39 3.93
C ALA A 342 -1.54 -0.05 2.69
N SER A 343 -0.91 1.11 2.62
CA SER A 343 -0.10 1.52 1.46
C SER A 343 -0.84 1.38 0.13
N CYS A 344 -2.16 1.61 0.12
CA CYS A 344 -2.94 1.38 -1.08
C CYS A 344 -2.96 2.60 -1.98
N GLY A 345 -3.21 3.79 -1.44
CA GLY A 345 -3.25 5.03 -2.22
C GLY A 345 -4.52 5.27 -3.04
N ALA A 346 -5.48 4.35 -3.03
CA ALA A 346 -6.82 4.61 -3.54
C ALA A 346 -7.48 5.73 -2.72
N VAL A 347 -8.07 6.74 -3.35
CA VAL A 347 -8.72 7.87 -2.63
C VAL A 347 -10.18 7.94 -3.06
N ASN A 348 -11.11 7.78 -2.11
CA ASN A 348 -12.55 7.93 -2.34
C ASN A 348 -13.12 9.25 -1.81
N ALA A 349 -12.28 10.05 -1.16
CA ALA A 349 -12.59 11.33 -0.57
C ALA A 349 -11.31 12.15 -0.51
N MET A 350 -11.31 13.38 -1.02
CA MET A 350 -10.08 14.18 -1.18
C MET A 350 -9.49 14.53 0.19
N HIS A 351 -8.30 14.00 0.49
CA HIS A 351 -7.67 14.13 1.81
C HIS A 351 -7.22 15.57 2.14
N ASP A 352 -6.97 16.40 1.12
CA ASP A 352 -6.71 17.85 1.27
C ASP A 352 -7.89 18.58 1.89
N SER A 353 -9.10 18.11 1.63
CA SER A 353 -10.34 18.67 2.18
C SER A 353 -10.76 18.02 3.50
N PHE A 354 -9.90 17.24 4.16
CA PHE A 354 -10.17 16.71 5.49
C PHE A 354 -9.88 17.78 6.53
N THR A 355 -10.47 17.63 7.71
CA THR A 355 -10.08 18.45 8.87
C THR A 355 -8.60 18.24 9.20
N ALA A 356 -7.97 19.19 9.88
CA ALA A 356 -6.55 19.10 10.25
C ALA A 356 -6.17 17.75 10.90
N LEU A 357 -6.94 17.30 11.90
CA LEU A 357 -6.73 15.99 12.54
C LEU A 357 -7.14 14.81 11.63
N GLY A 358 -8.21 14.99 10.84
CA GLY A 358 -8.69 14.00 9.88
C GLY A 358 -7.68 13.70 8.78
N GLY A 359 -6.88 14.69 8.35
CA GLY A 359 -5.76 14.53 7.41
C GLY A 359 -4.44 14.16 8.08
N MET A 360 -4.22 14.57 9.34
CA MET A 360 -3.02 14.22 10.12
C MET A 360 -2.86 12.71 10.32
N VAL A 361 -3.93 12.02 10.71
CA VAL A 361 -3.85 10.58 11.02
C VAL A 361 -3.49 9.76 9.76
N PRO A 362 -4.15 9.94 8.60
CA PRO A 362 -3.71 9.34 7.34
C PRO A 362 -2.25 9.68 6.99
N MET A 363 -1.84 10.95 7.14
CA MET A 363 -0.45 11.36 6.90
C MET A 363 0.54 10.60 7.78
N TRP A 364 0.23 10.51 9.08
CA TRP A 364 1.08 9.87 10.07
C TRP A 364 1.11 8.33 9.89
N LEU A 365 0.01 7.70 9.48
CA LEU A 365 -0.04 6.26 9.16
C LEU A 365 0.93 5.88 8.04
N MET A 366 1.09 6.73 7.03
CA MET A 366 2.12 6.54 6.01
C MET A 366 3.53 6.71 6.62
N GLN A 367 3.72 7.78 7.40
CA GLN A 367 5.01 8.14 7.98
C GLN A 367 5.56 7.12 8.99
N ILE A 368 4.71 6.39 9.71
CA ILE A 368 5.16 5.29 10.59
C ILE A 368 5.67 4.06 9.82
N GLY A 369 5.66 4.09 8.49
CA GLY A 369 6.28 3.09 7.62
C GLY A 369 5.32 2.05 7.07
N GLU A 370 4.02 2.34 6.99
CA GLU A 370 3.01 1.46 6.38
C GLU A 370 2.99 0.06 7.03
N VAL A 371 3.00 0.02 8.36
CA VAL A 371 3.12 -1.25 9.13
C VAL A 371 1.78 -1.77 9.65
N VAL A 372 0.68 -1.03 9.45
CA VAL A 372 -0.64 -1.34 10.01
C VAL A 372 -1.54 -1.91 8.92
N PHE A 373 -1.55 -3.24 8.77
CA PHE A 373 -2.14 -3.90 7.58
C PHE A 373 -1.56 -3.35 6.26
N GLY A 374 -0.30 -2.92 6.30
CA GLY A 374 0.42 -2.30 5.18
C GLY A 374 0.36 -3.05 3.86
N GLY A 375 0.96 -2.44 2.84
CA GLY A 375 0.89 -2.91 1.46
C GLY A 375 1.20 -4.40 1.27
N VAL A 376 0.72 -4.94 0.16
CA VAL A 376 0.79 -6.36 -0.17
C VAL A 376 2.23 -6.88 -0.12
N GLY A 377 2.51 -7.62 0.97
CA GLY A 377 3.85 -8.07 1.36
C GLY A 377 4.65 -7.03 2.13
N SER A 378 4.67 -5.77 1.68
CA SER A 378 5.44 -4.68 2.30
C SER A 378 5.07 -4.35 3.73
N GLY A 379 3.79 -4.36 4.05
CA GLY A 379 3.32 -4.17 5.41
C GLY A 379 3.83 -5.24 6.36
N LEU A 380 3.78 -6.51 5.96
CA LEU A 380 4.20 -7.60 6.84
C LEU A 380 5.73 -7.62 7.03
N TYR A 381 6.53 -7.46 5.98
CA TYR A 381 7.99 -7.38 6.21
C TYR A 381 8.37 -6.11 6.97
N GLY A 382 7.69 -4.98 6.75
CA GLY A 382 7.89 -3.74 7.51
C GLY A 382 7.57 -3.94 8.99
N MET A 383 6.43 -4.55 9.28
CA MET A 383 6.05 -4.93 10.64
C MET A 383 7.06 -5.89 11.27
N LEU A 384 7.59 -6.84 10.51
CA LEU A 384 8.63 -7.76 10.99
C LEU A 384 9.95 -7.04 11.30
N LEU A 385 10.31 -5.96 10.60
CA LEU A 385 11.46 -5.12 10.98
C LEU A 385 11.24 -4.49 12.36
N PHE A 386 10.04 -3.95 12.61
CA PHE A 386 9.68 -3.42 13.93
C PHE A 386 9.60 -4.51 15.01
N VAL A 387 9.20 -5.74 14.67
CA VAL A 387 9.26 -6.89 15.57
C VAL A 387 10.70 -7.20 15.94
N LEU A 388 11.64 -7.23 14.99
CA LEU A 388 13.06 -7.45 15.28
C LEU A 388 13.61 -6.34 16.20
N LEU A 389 13.21 -5.09 15.97
CA LEU A 389 13.59 -3.96 16.84
C LEU A 389 12.98 -4.09 18.24
N ALA A 390 11.69 -4.42 18.36
CA ALA A 390 11.00 -4.59 19.64
C ALA A 390 11.60 -5.74 20.45
N VAL A 391 11.90 -6.87 19.81
CA VAL A 391 12.57 -8.02 20.44
C VAL A 391 14.00 -7.64 20.87
N PHE A 392 14.70 -6.84 20.08
CA PHE A 392 16.02 -6.34 20.43
C PHE A 392 16.00 -5.47 21.68
N ILE A 393 15.09 -4.48 21.74
CA ILE A 393 14.91 -3.62 22.90
C ILE A 393 14.50 -4.44 24.12
N ALA A 394 13.57 -5.39 23.98
CA ALA A 394 13.15 -6.25 25.08
C ALA A 394 14.29 -7.13 25.61
N GLY A 395 15.06 -7.75 24.72
CA GLY A 395 16.23 -8.55 25.08
C GLY A 395 17.25 -7.71 25.85
N LEU A 396 17.54 -6.50 25.35
CA LEU A 396 18.47 -5.57 25.99
C LEU A 396 18.01 -5.16 27.40
N MET A 397 16.72 -4.83 27.58
CA MET A 397 16.14 -4.44 28.87
C MET A 397 16.19 -5.57 29.92
N ILE A 398 16.09 -6.84 29.48
CA ILE A 398 16.10 -8.01 30.37
C ILE A 398 17.54 -8.57 30.52
N GLY A 399 18.53 -7.99 29.82
CA GLY A 399 19.92 -8.45 29.85
C GLY A 399 20.14 -9.80 29.16
N ARG A 400 19.34 -10.10 28.12
CA ARG A 400 19.40 -11.35 27.34
C ARG A 400 19.67 -11.06 25.86
N THR A 401 20.23 -12.05 25.16
CA THR A 401 20.42 -11.94 23.71
C THR A 401 19.05 -11.91 23.00
N PRO A 402 18.80 -10.95 22.11
CA PRO A 402 17.56 -10.87 21.33
C PRO A 402 17.28 -12.14 20.54
N GLU A 403 16.05 -12.64 20.62
CA GLU A 403 15.64 -13.90 20.01
C GLU A 403 14.18 -13.83 19.56
N TYR A 404 13.93 -14.12 18.28
CA TYR A 404 12.57 -14.18 17.72
C TYR A 404 12.37 -15.51 17.01
N LEU A 405 11.28 -16.22 17.34
CA LEU A 405 11.00 -17.58 16.86
C LEU A 405 12.19 -18.55 17.03
N GLY A 406 12.91 -18.43 18.16
CA GLY A 406 14.08 -19.25 18.46
C GLY A 406 15.34 -18.87 17.68
N LYS A 407 15.29 -17.88 16.78
CA LYS A 407 16.46 -17.39 16.05
C LYS A 407 17.04 -16.17 16.76
N LYS A 408 18.32 -16.26 17.12
CA LYS A 408 19.07 -15.14 17.71
C LYS A 408 19.28 -14.04 16.67
N ILE A 409 19.03 -12.80 17.09
CA ILE A 409 19.21 -11.61 16.26
C ILE A 409 20.59 -11.01 16.58
N ASP A 410 21.51 -11.09 15.62
CA ASP A 410 22.88 -10.59 15.80
C ASP A 410 23.04 -9.17 15.24
N VAL A 411 24.22 -8.58 15.50
CA VAL A 411 24.59 -7.23 15.05
C VAL A 411 24.35 -7.01 13.56
N ARG A 412 24.62 -8.01 12.70
CA ARG A 412 24.42 -7.89 11.25
C ARG A 412 22.94 -7.69 10.89
N GLU A 413 22.04 -8.46 11.50
CA GLU A 413 20.60 -8.34 11.25
C GLU A 413 20.06 -7.04 11.81
N MET A 414 20.55 -6.60 12.96
CA MET A 414 20.18 -5.32 13.54
C MET A 414 20.64 -4.14 12.69
N LYS A 415 21.85 -4.18 12.11
CA LYS A 415 22.32 -3.16 11.15
C LYS A 415 21.40 -3.07 9.93
N MET A 416 21.03 -4.21 9.34
CA MET A 416 20.11 -4.20 8.19
C MET A 416 18.71 -3.73 8.58
N THR A 417 18.23 -4.10 9.78
CA THR A 417 16.93 -3.68 10.30
C THR A 417 16.90 -2.16 10.50
N ALA A 418 17.92 -1.61 11.15
CA ALA A 418 18.06 -0.17 11.36
C ALA A 418 18.16 0.60 10.04
N LEU A 419 18.97 0.12 9.08
CA LEU A 419 19.04 0.73 7.76
C LEU A 419 17.68 0.74 7.06
N ALA A 420 16.97 -0.38 7.05
CA ALA A 420 15.65 -0.49 6.43
C ALA A 420 14.63 0.48 7.05
N ILE A 421 14.59 0.58 8.38
CA ILE A 421 13.69 1.50 9.10
C ILE A 421 14.03 2.98 8.83
N LEU A 422 15.31 3.30 8.58
CA LEU A 422 15.75 4.68 8.34
C LEU A 422 15.54 5.16 6.90
N VAL A 423 15.39 4.26 5.93
CA VAL A 423 15.26 4.63 4.50
C VAL A 423 14.07 5.56 4.28
N THR A 424 12.87 5.16 4.69
CA THR A 424 11.66 5.94 4.41
C THR A 424 11.65 7.30 5.13
N PRO A 425 11.90 7.43 6.45
CA PRO A 425 11.89 8.74 7.10
C PRO A 425 12.98 9.68 6.58
N MET A 426 14.15 9.17 6.22
CA MET A 426 15.21 9.99 5.63
C MET A 426 14.74 10.58 4.30
N LEU A 427 14.09 9.79 3.44
CA LEU A 427 13.55 10.27 2.16
C LEU A 427 12.45 11.31 2.37
N VAL A 428 11.56 11.10 3.34
CA VAL A 428 10.49 12.06 3.65
C VAL A 428 11.04 13.40 4.11
N LEU A 429 11.93 13.38 5.10
CA LEU A 429 12.46 14.61 5.68
C LEU A 429 13.35 15.37 4.70
N LEU A 430 14.25 14.68 3.99
CA LEU A 430 15.13 15.31 3.01
C LEU A 430 14.36 15.78 1.77
N GLY A 431 13.40 14.99 1.27
CA GLY A 431 12.57 15.36 0.13
C GLY A 431 11.67 16.55 0.43
N SER A 432 11.04 16.57 1.61
CA SER A 432 10.22 17.70 2.06
C SER A 432 11.07 18.95 2.26
N ALA A 433 12.25 18.84 2.86
CA ALA A 433 13.18 19.96 3.00
C ALA A 433 13.59 20.52 1.62
N LEU A 434 13.93 19.66 0.65
CA LEU A 434 14.30 20.08 -0.69
C LEU A 434 13.14 20.79 -1.42
N ALA A 435 11.92 20.28 -1.29
CA ALA A 435 10.72 20.93 -1.85
C ALA A 435 10.47 22.30 -1.21
N MET A 436 10.63 22.42 0.11
CA MET A 436 10.45 23.70 0.83
C MET A 436 11.59 24.71 0.60
N MET A 437 12.77 24.25 0.18
CA MET A 437 13.93 25.11 -0.11
C MET A 437 13.97 25.62 -1.56
N THR A 438 13.06 25.15 -2.43
CA THR A 438 13.04 25.52 -3.84
C THR A 438 11.74 26.23 -4.22
N ASP A 439 11.82 27.16 -5.16
CA ASP A 439 10.62 27.84 -5.67
C ASP A 439 9.71 26.88 -6.43
N ALA A 440 10.29 25.98 -7.23
CA ALA A 440 9.55 24.96 -7.97
C ALA A 440 8.80 23.96 -7.07
N GLY A 441 9.31 23.70 -5.86
CA GLY A 441 8.61 22.89 -4.87
C GLY A 441 7.45 23.66 -4.23
N ARG A 442 7.72 24.86 -3.72
CA ARG A 442 6.73 25.70 -3.01
C ARG A 442 5.60 26.21 -3.91
N SER A 443 5.87 26.53 -5.17
CA SER A 443 4.86 27.05 -6.09
C SER A 443 3.78 26.03 -6.49
N ALA A 444 3.94 24.76 -6.10
CA ALA A 444 2.96 23.72 -6.36
C ALA A 444 1.86 23.63 -5.29
N MET A 445 2.02 24.31 -4.15
CA MET A 445 1.03 24.32 -3.08
C MET A 445 -0.25 25.04 -3.54
N LEU A 446 -1.40 24.48 -3.18
CA LEU A 446 -2.70 25.08 -3.45
C LEU A 446 -3.16 25.89 -2.23
N ASN A 447 -3.17 25.28 -1.05
CA ASN A 447 -3.64 25.92 0.17
C ASN A 447 -2.53 26.69 0.87
N PRO A 448 -2.79 27.90 1.40
CA PRO A 448 -1.79 28.68 2.12
C PRO A 448 -1.55 28.17 3.55
N GLY A 449 -0.57 28.76 4.23
CA GLY A 449 -0.32 28.52 5.65
C GLY A 449 0.19 27.11 5.96
N PRO A 450 -0.08 26.58 7.17
CA PRO A 450 0.39 25.24 7.56
C PRO A 450 -0.15 24.10 6.68
N HIS A 451 -1.33 24.30 6.05
CA HIS A 451 -1.90 23.30 5.16
C HIS A 451 -1.07 23.12 3.88
N GLY A 452 -0.51 24.20 3.32
CA GLY A 452 0.40 24.10 2.17
C GLY A 452 1.68 23.32 2.47
N PHE A 453 2.24 23.46 3.67
CA PHE A 453 3.34 22.58 4.09
C PHE A 453 2.86 21.12 4.27
N SER A 454 1.64 20.93 4.77
CA SER A 454 1.02 19.60 4.91
C SER A 454 0.84 18.91 3.55
N GLU A 455 0.46 19.63 2.50
CA GLU A 455 0.41 19.12 1.11
C GLU A 455 1.77 18.58 0.64
N VAL A 456 2.84 19.35 0.81
CA VAL A 456 4.21 18.93 0.47
C VAL A 456 4.64 17.72 1.28
N LEU A 457 4.43 17.77 2.60
CA LEU A 457 4.81 16.71 3.51
C LEU A 457 4.05 15.42 3.18
N TYR A 458 2.75 15.52 2.87
CA TYR A 458 1.92 14.39 2.49
C TYR A 458 2.41 13.75 1.19
N ALA A 459 2.67 14.55 0.16
CA ALA A 459 3.13 14.06 -1.14
C ALA A 459 4.44 13.27 -1.04
N VAL A 460 5.45 13.82 -0.34
CA VAL A 460 6.74 13.13 -0.17
C VAL A 460 6.60 11.93 0.79
N SER A 461 5.77 12.04 1.83
CA SER A 461 5.48 10.91 2.75
C SER A 461 4.87 9.73 2.00
N SER A 462 3.86 9.99 1.18
CA SER A 462 3.19 8.98 0.35
C SER A 462 4.14 8.35 -0.66
N ALA A 463 4.92 9.17 -1.38
CA ALA A 463 5.88 8.68 -2.37
C ALA A 463 6.97 7.80 -1.72
N ALA A 464 7.60 8.25 -0.64
CA ALA A 464 8.68 7.52 0.02
C ALA A 464 8.22 6.22 0.69
N ASN A 465 6.97 6.15 1.15
CA ASN A 465 6.40 4.94 1.76
C ASN A 465 5.61 4.07 0.77
N ASN A 466 5.62 4.43 -0.52
CA ASN A 466 4.89 3.72 -1.57
C ASN A 466 3.37 3.64 -1.34
N ASN A 467 2.77 4.66 -0.71
CA ASN A 467 1.33 4.68 -0.47
C ASN A 467 0.55 4.98 -1.75
N GLY A 468 0.84 6.10 -2.41
CA GLY A 468 0.16 6.53 -3.63
C GLY A 468 -0.91 7.59 -3.44
N SER A 469 -1.48 7.72 -2.24
CA SER A 469 -2.47 8.76 -1.97
C SER A 469 -1.82 10.14 -2.09
N ALA A 470 -2.62 11.13 -2.43
CA ALA A 470 -2.22 12.52 -2.44
C ALA A 470 -3.33 13.34 -1.78
N PHE A 471 -2.96 14.51 -1.27
CA PHE A 471 -3.93 15.56 -1.00
C PHE A 471 -4.64 15.99 -2.30
N ALA A 472 -3.90 15.99 -3.43
CA ALA A 472 -4.38 16.35 -4.76
C ALA A 472 -4.67 17.85 -4.98
N GLY A 473 -4.46 18.71 -3.97
CA GLY A 473 -4.26 20.15 -4.18
C GLY A 473 -2.88 20.46 -4.80
N LEU A 474 -1.83 19.74 -4.38
CA LEU A 474 -0.47 19.94 -4.85
C LEU A 474 -0.31 19.57 -6.34
N SER A 475 0.05 20.56 -7.16
CA SER A 475 0.25 20.41 -8.60
C SER A 475 1.60 19.76 -8.93
N ALA A 476 1.66 18.43 -8.89
CA ALA A 476 2.91 17.67 -9.00
C ALA A 476 3.39 17.39 -10.44
N ASN A 477 2.69 17.86 -11.48
CA ASN A 477 3.10 17.65 -12.88
C ASN A 477 4.17 18.64 -13.35
N SER A 478 5.19 18.85 -12.53
CA SER A 478 6.39 19.59 -12.89
C SER A 478 7.59 18.64 -12.95
N PRO A 479 8.61 18.89 -13.78
CA PRO A 479 9.79 18.04 -13.83
C PRO A 479 10.50 17.88 -12.47
N PHE A 480 10.44 18.91 -11.62
CA PHE A 480 10.97 18.87 -10.25
C PHE A 480 10.26 17.79 -9.43
N TRP A 481 8.93 17.87 -9.34
CA TRP A 481 8.12 16.93 -8.56
C TRP A 481 8.14 15.53 -9.15
N ASN A 482 8.05 15.41 -10.47
CA ASN A 482 8.14 14.13 -11.17
C ASN A 482 9.45 13.40 -10.84
N CYS A 483 10.60 14.08 -10.89
CA CYS A 483 11.90 13.50 -10.57
C CYS A 483 12.08 13.23 -9.06
N LEU A 484 11.71 14.17 -8.19
CA LEU A 484 11.84 14.03 -6.73
C LEU A 484 11.02 12.83 -6.24
N LEU A 485 9.74 12.77 -6.60
CA LEU A 485 8.85 11.71 -6.14
C LEU A 485 9.24 10.36 -6.75
N ALA A 486 9.68 10.32 -8.01
CA ALA A 486 10.21 9.09 -8.62
C ALA A 486 11.41 8.55 -7.83
N PHE A 487 12.34 9.42 -7.44
CA PHE A 487 13.47 9.02 -6.61
C PHE A 487 13.02 8.47 -5.25
N CYS A 488 12.13 9.19 -4.55
CA CYS A 488 11.57 8.74 -3.27
C CYS A 488 10.88 7.39 -3.37
N MET A 489 10.04 7.17 -4.40
CA MET A 489 9.33 5.90 -4.62
C MET A 489 10.30 4.75 -4.88
N PHE A 490 11.29 4.96 -5.74
CA PHE A 490 12.26 3.93 -6.13
C PHE A 490 13.13 3.51 -4.96
N VAL A 491 13.71 4.47 -4.23
CA VAL A 491 14.57 4.19 -3.08
C VAL A 491 13.75 3.69 -1.89
N GLY A 492 12.54 4.22 -1.67
CA GLY A 492 11.61 3.76 -0.64
C GLY A 492 11.26 2.28 -0.78
N ARG A 493 11.03 1.82 -2.00
CA ARG A 493 10.72 0.41 -2.28
C ARG A 493 11.96 -0.48 -2.24
N PHE A 494 12.91 -0.25 -3.14
CA PHE A 494 14.02 -1.18 -3.34
C PHE A 494 15.10 -1.02 -2.27
N GLY A 495 15.28 0.19 -1.72
CA GLY A 495 16.18 0.45 -0.59
C GLY A 495 15.73 -0.25 0.69
N VAL A 496 14.46 -0.61 0.83
CA VAL A 496 13.94 -1.45 1.93
C VAL A 496 13.98 -2.95 1.58
N ILE A 497 13.62 -3.33 0.35
CA ILE A 497 13.66 -4.75 -0.08
C ILE A 497 15.07 -5.35 0.01
N ILE A 498 16.11 -4.60 -0.38
CA ILE A 498 17.49 -5.08 -0.35
C ILE A 498 17.94 -5.51 1.07
N PRO A 499 17.85 -4.67 2.12
CA PRO A 499 18.20 -5.08 3.48
C PRO A 499 17.27 -6.16 4.03
N VAL A 500 15.97 -6.16 3.67
CA VAL A 500 15.04 -7.24 4.05
C VAL A 500 15.48 -8.59 3.51
N MET A 501 15.88 -8.67 2.24
CA MET A 501 16.40 -9.90 1.65
C MET A 501 17.75 -10.31 2.26
N ALA A 502 18.58 -9.35 2.66
CA ALA A 502 19.82 -9.65 3.38
C ALA A 502 19.56 -10.20 4.79
N ILE A 503 18.53 -9.72 5.49
CA ILE A 503 18.06 -10.29 6.77
C ILE A 503 17.59 -11.73 6.54
N ALA A 504 16.77 -11.97 5.52
CA ALA A 504 16.30 -13.31 5.18
C ALA A 504 17.48 -14.27 4.91
N GLY A 505 18.48 -13.82 4.15
CA GLY A 505 19.71 -14.58 3.88
C GLY A 505 20.57 -14.86 5.11
N SER A 506 20.54 -13.98 6.12
CA SER A 506 21.24 -14.18 7.39
C SER A 506 20.49 -15.12 8.32
N LEU A 507 19.17 -14.99 8.40
CA LEU A 507 18.33 -15.79 9.30
C LEU A 507 18.23 -17.25 8.87
N VAL A 508 18.19 -17.53 7.57
CA VAL A 508 17.97 -18.89 7.05
C VAL A 508 19.07 -19.88 7.44
N SER A 509 20.31 -19.40 7.60
CA SER A 509 21.44 -20.22 8.06
C SER A 509 21.44 -20.49 9.56
N LYS A 510 20.59 -19.79 10.33
CA LYS A 510 20.52 -19.95 11.79
C LYS A 510 19.68 -21.14 12.20
N LYS A 511 20.11 -21.78 13.29
CA LYS A 511 19.36 -22.83 13.98
C LYS A 511 18.36 -22.20 14.96
N VAL A 512 17.18 -22.80 15.04
CA VAL A 512 16.15 -22.44 16.03
C VAL A 512 16.52 -23.07 17.38
N GLN A 513 16.55 -22.25 18.42
CA GLN A 513 16.75 -22.69 19.80
C GLN A 513 15.42 -23.04 20.46
N PRO A 514 15.36 -24.08 21.32
CA PRO A 514 14.16 -24.39 22.07
C PRO A 514 13.88 -23.30 23.11
N ALA A 515 12.61 -23.09 23.42
CA ALA A 515 12.21 -22.13 24.44
C ALA A 515 12.85 -22.47 25.80
N SER A 516 13.44 -21.45 26.43
CA SER A 516 14.04 -21.54 27.77
C SER A 516 13.29 -20.63 28.74
N GLN A 517 13.60 -20.70 30.04
CA GLN A 517 13.05 -19.76 31.03
C GLN A 517 13.40 -18.28 30.72
N GLY A 518 14.47 -18.03 29.95
CA GLY A 518 14.89 -16.69 29.55
C GLY A 518 14.31 -16.21 28.22
N THR A 519 13.51 -17.03 27.53
CA THR A 519 12.92 -16.68 26.23
C THR A 519 11.66 -15.85 26.43
N LEU A 520 11.61 -14.65 25.86
CA LEU A 520 10.45 -13.77 25.95
C LEU A 520 9.28 -14.32 25.10
N ALA A 521 8.08 -14.35 25.67
CA ALA A 521 6.88 -14.77 24.93
C ALA A 521 6.40 -13.66 23.97
N THR A 522 6.62 -13.86 22.66
CA THR A 522 6.31 -12.87 21.60
C THR A 522 4.87 -12.90 21.10
N HIS A 523 3.94 -13.46 21.88
CA HIS A 523 2.55 -13.62 21.47
C HIS A 523 1.51 -13.11 22.50
N GLY A 524 1.96 -12.68 23.68
CA GLY A 524 1.07 -12.19 24.74
C GLY A 524 0.75 -10.71 24.63
N ALA A 525 -0.21 -10.23 25.43
CA ALA A 525 -0.60 -8.82 25.49
C ALA A 525 0.59 -7.89 25.77
N LEU A 526 1.56 -8.32 26.59
CA LEU A 526 2.78 -7.56 26.87
C LEU A 526 3.60 -7.28 25.60
N PHE A 527 3.82 -8.31 24.77
CA PHE A 527 4.59 -8.13 23.53
C PHE A 527 3.81 -7.33 22.49
N ILE A 528 2.49 -7.52 22.41
CA ILE A 528 1.61 -6.72 21.55
C ILE A 528 1.70 -5.24 21.94
N GLY A 529 1.60 -4.92 23.23
CA GLY A 529 1.75 -3.55 23.74
C GLY A 529 3.15 -2.97 23.49
N LEU A 530 4.21 -3.76 23.68
CA LEU A 530 5.58 -3.35 23.38
C LEU A 530 5.77 -3.06 21.89
N LEU A 531 5.23 -3.90 21.01
CA LEU A 531 5.34 -3.74 19.57
C LEU A 531 4.59 -2.49 19.10
N ILE A 532 3.37 -2.27 19.61
CA ILE A 532 2.62 -1.03 19.39
C ILE A 532 3.45 0.17 19.87
N GLY A 533 3.93 0.15 21.11
CA GLY A 533 4.75 1.23 21.66
C GLY A 533 6.01 1.49 20.85
N THR A 534 6.68 0.46 20.33
CA THR A 534 7.88 0.60 19.49
C THR A 534 7.55 1.32 18.18
N VAL A 535 6.51 0.90 17.47
CA VAL A 535 6.06 1.53 16.22
C VAL A 535 5.67 3.00 16.47
N LEU A 536 4.84 3.22 17.49
CA LEU A 536 4.33 4.55 17.82
C LEU A 536 5.45 5.51 18.24
N LEU A 537 6.37 5.07 19.09
CA LEU A 537 7.44 5.92 19.62
C LEU A 537 8.44 6.29 18.52
N VAL A 538 8.85 5.32 17.69
CA VAL A 538 9.77 5.59 16.58
C VAL A 538 9.13 6.55 15.57
N GLY A 539 7.87 6.30 15.19
CA GLY A 539 7.13 7.17 14.29
C GLY A 539 6.94 8.57 14.86
N ALA A 540 6.47 8.67 16.10
CA ALA A 540 6.24 9.95 16.78
C ALA A 540 7.52 10.77 16.92
N LEU A 541 8.60 10.20 17.44
CA LEU A 541 9.86 10.93 17.65
C LEU A 541 10.49 11.41 16.33
N THR A 542 10.19 10.73 15.22
CA THR A 542 10.72 11.11 13.90
C THR A 542 9.93 12.26 13.28
N PHE A 543 8.60 12.27 13.42
CA PHE A 543 7.73 13.16 12.64
C PHE A 543 6.99 14.23 13.45
N ILE A 544 6.97 14.17 14.79
CA ILE A 544 6.35 15.21 15.63
C ILE A 544 6.79 16.63 15.22
N PRO A 545 8.08 16.93 14.98
CA PRO A 545 8.49 18.28 14.57
C PRO A 545 7.89 18.72 13.23
N ALA A 546 7.79 17.81 12.26
CA ALA A 546 7.17 18.11 10.97
C ALA A 546 5.65 18.27 11.12
N LEU A 547 4.99 17.37 11.83
CA LEU A 547 3.55 17.44 12.07
C LEU A 547 3.15 18.68 12.88
N ALA A 548 4.01 19.13 13.80
CA ALA A 548 3.84 20.37 14.55
C ALA A 548 3.71 21.60 13.65
N LEU A 549 4.47 21.65 12.55
CA LEU A 549 4.48 22.76 11.60
C LEU A 549 3.41 22.66 10.51
N GLY A 550 2.79 21.48 10.35
CA GLY A 550 1.73 21.23 9.37
C GLY A 550 0.36 21.13 10.03
N PRO A 551 -0.23 19.93 10.14
CA PRO A 551 -1.62 19.77 10.56
C PRO A 551 -1.87 20.16 12.02
N VAL A 552 -0.87 20.08 12.90
CA VAL A 552 -1.05 20.50 14.31
C VAL A 552 -1.14 22.03 14.39
N ALA A 553 -0.28 22.75 13.67
CA ALA A 553 -0.37 24.21 13.59
C ALA A 553 -1.70 24.65 12.95
N GLU A 554 -2.17 23.94 11.93
CA GLU A 554 -3.49 24.18 11.34
C GLU A 554 -4.61 23.99 12.37
N HIS A 555 -4.60 22.88 13.12
CA HIS A 555 -5.62 22.59 14.13
C HIS A 555 -5.73 23.68 15.20
N PHE A 556 -4.60 24.21 15.67
CA PHE A 556 -4.58 25.30 16.67
C PHE A 556 -4.78 26.70 16.08
N SER A 557 -4.76 26.84 14.75
CA SER A 557 -5.07 28.10 14.06
C SER A 557 -6.57 28.30 13.83
N LEU A 558 -7.35 27.23 13.92
CA LEU A 558 -8.80 27.27 13.81
C LEU A 558 -9.42 27.85 15.11
N PRO A 559 -10.47 28.70 14.99
CA PRO A 559 -11.10 29.37 16.13
C PRO A 559 -11.88 28.46 17.07
#